data_AF-A0A1A8XJN8-F1
#
_entry.id   AF-A0A1A8XJN8-F1
#
_cell.length_a   1.000
_cell.length_b   1.000
_cell.length_c   1.000
_cell.angle_alpha   90.00
_cell.angle_beta   90.00
_cell.angle_gamma   90.00
#
_symmetry.space_group_name_H-M   'P 1'
#
loop_
_entity.id
_entity.type
_entity.pdbx_description
1 polymer ?
#
loop_
_entity_poly.entity_id
_entity_poly.type
_entity_poly.pdbx_seq_one_letter_code
_entity_poly.pdbx_strand_id
1 'polypeptide(L)'
;MEADLSLDALIRSELEGKDKAIGAYDEMLWKIRTGYAAVLYGLFTLVVSMTNIQNMHIPLEKAGLVAFTLITGFTICAVVLDFAFLRSKAKVVQTKEELADLALLLASGGTLEQWHGSSLPRLLHNSGEDQLRVNWKLRPSVLPIAMLYLCTWGPLTLAILLIVLD
;
A
#
# COMPACT_ATOMS: atom_id res chain seq x y z
N MET A 1 5.39 -36.95 -21.37
CA MET A 1 6.60 -36.10 -21.33
C MET A 1 6.45 -35.23 -20.10
N GLU A 2 6.68 -35.82 -18.93
CA GLU A 2 6.72 -35.09 -17.67
C GLU A 2 7.95 -34.18 -17.75
N ALA A 3 7.71 -32.87 -17.85
CA ALA A 3 8.78 -31.91 -17.65
C ALA A 3 9.19 -32.06 -16.19
N ASP A 4 10.26 -32.80 -15.95
CA ASP A 4 10.95 -32.83 -14.67
C ASP A 4 11.39 -31.37 -14.42
N LEU A 5 10.57 -30.65 -13.66
CA LEU A 5 10.80 -29.26 -13.31
C LEU A 5 12.03 -29.27 -12.42
N SER A 6 13.20 -29.09 -13.04
CA SER A 6 14.46 -28.89 -12.31
C SER A 6 14.23 -27.85 -11.23
N LEU A 7 14.71 -28.12 -10.02
CA LEU A 7 14.59 -27.25 -8.85
C LEU A 7 14.98 -25.80 -9.20
N ASP A 8 16.01 -25.63 -10.03
CA ASP A 8 16.47 -24.34 -10.55
C ASP A 8 15.41 -23.61 -11.39
N ALA A 9 14.72 -24.34 -12.27
CA ALA A 9 13.65 -23.77 -13.10
C ALA A 9 12.46 -23.35 -12.24
N LEU A 10 12.13 -24.13 -11.20
CA LEU A 10 11.08 -23.80 -10.25
C LEU A 10 11.43 -22.54 -9.44
N ILE A 11 12.62 -22.48 -8.83
CA ILE A 11 13.11 -21.33 -8.05
C ILE A 11 13.12 -20.06 -8.91
N ARG A 12 13.64 -20.16 -10.14
CA ARG A 12 13.70 -19.02 -11.07
C ARG A 12 12.30 -18.51 -11.44
N SER A 13 11.38 -19.42 -11.78
CA SER A 13 9.99 -19.06 -12.11
C SER A 13 9.28 -18.35 -10.96
N GLU A 14 9.56 -18.76 -9.73
CA GLU A 14 8.97 -18.19 -8.52
C GLU A 14 9.57 -16.85 -8.14
N LEU A 15 10.88 -16.66 -8.33
CA LEU A 15 11.51 -15.34 -8.19
C LEU A 15 10.92 -14.32 -9.19
N GLU A 16 10.75 -14.72 -10.46
CA GLU A 16 10.09 -13.88 -11.47
C GLU A 16 8.62 -13.62 -11.13
N GLY A 17 7.91 -14.62 -10.59
CA GLY A 17 6.54 -14.48 -10.10
C GLY A 17 6.43 -13.47 -8.95
N LYS A 18 7.35 -13.51 -7.99
CA LYS A 18 7.39 -12.56 -6.87
C LYS A 18 7.74 -11.15 -7.32
N ASP A 19 8.60 -10.99 -8.33
CA ASP A 19 8.88 -9.68 -8.92
C ASP A 19 7.64 -9.07 -9.59
N LYS A 20 6.88 -9.87 -10.34
CA LYS A 20 5.59 -9.43 -10.89
C LYS A 20 4.60 -9.06 -9.79
N ALA A 21 4.54 -9.83 -8.70
CA ALA A 21 3.67 -9.53 -7.58
C ALA A 21 4.05 -8.19 -6.90
N ILE A 22 5.34 -7.93 -6.68
CA ILE A 22 5.85 -6.65 -6.14
C ILE A 22 5.42 -5.49 -7.05
N GLY A 23 5.56 -5.65 -8.37
CA GLY A 23 5.12 -4.65 -9.35
C GLY A 23 3.61 -4.39 -9.30
N ALA A 24 2.79 -5.44 -9.16
CA ALA A 24 1.34 -5.30 -9.00
C ALA A 24 0.96 -4.56 -7.71
N TYR A 25 1.68 -4.80 -6.60
CA TYR A 25 1.50 -4.05 -5.36
C TYR A 25 1.83 -2.56 -5.55
N ASP A 26 2.91 -2.24 -6.28
CA ASP A 26 3.27 -0.85 -6.59
C ASP A 26 2.20 -0.15 -7.44
N GLU A 27 1.67 -0.85 -8.44
CA GLU A 27 0.57 -0.32 -9.26
C GLU A 27 -0.69 -0.06 -8.42
N MET A 28 -1.04 -0.97 -7.50
CA MET A 28 -2.17 -0.77 -6.59
C MET A 28 -1.96 0.39 -5.62
N LEU A 29 -0.77 0.52 -5.04
CA LEU A 29 -0.42 1.65 -4.18
C LEU A 29 -0.51 2.98 -4.93
N TRP A 30 -0.05 3.01 -6.19
CA TRP A 30 -0.19 4.17 -7.04
C TRP A 30 -1.65 4.54 -7.30
N LYS A 31 -2.51 3.55 -7.59
CA LYS A 31 -3.96 3.76 -7.78
C LYS A 31 -4.64 4.28 -6.51
N ILE A 32 -4.27 3.77 -5.34
CA ILE A 32 -4.81 4.25 -4.05
C ILE A 32 -4.44 5.72 -3.84
N ARG A 33 -3.17 6.09 -4.04
CA ARG A 33 -2.68 7.46 -3.80
C ARG A 33 -3.20 8.48 -4.81
N THR A 34 -3.27 8.11 -6.09
CA THR A 34 -3.81 8.97 -7.14
C THR A 34 -5.33 9.11 -7.02
N GLY A 35 -6.05 8.02 -6.72
CA GLY A 35 -7.47 8.06 -6.40
C GLY A 35 -7.75 8.92 -5.16
N TYR A 36 -6.89 8.84 -4.14
CA TYR A 36 -6.97 9.68 -2.96
C TYR A 36 -6.89 11.17 -3.31
N ALA A 37 -5.85 11.55 -4.06
CA ALA A 37 -5.66 12.92 -4.52
C ALA A 37 -6.84 13.40 -5.37
N ALA A 38 -7.33 12.60 -6.31
CA ALA A 38 -8.46 12.95 -7.17
C ALA A 38 -9.73 13.26 -6.37
N VAL A 39 -10.08 12.43 -5.38
CA VAL A 39 -11.23 12.66 -4.51
C VAL A 39 -11.06 13.89 -3.65
N LEU A 40 -9.87 14.10 -3.06
CA LEU A 40 -9.57 15.29 -2.26
C LEU A 40 -9.73 16.58 -3.05
N TYR A 41 -9.07 16.67 -4.20
CA TYR A 41 -9.13 17.87 -5.04
C TYR A 41 -10.53 18.06 -5.61
N GLY A 42 -11.23 16.99 -6.00
CA GLY A 42 -12.62 17.05 -6.44
C GLY A 42 -13.55 17.59 -5.36
N LEU A 43 -13.43 17.13 -4.12
CA LEU A 43 -14.25 17.62 -3.02
C LEU A 43 -13.92 19.08 -2.67
N PHE A 44 -12.64 19.45 -2.70
CA PHE A 44 -12.22 20.83 -2.49
C PHE A 44 -12.81 21.77 -3.54
N THR A 45 -12.73 21.42 -4.83
CA THR A 45 -13.35 22.19 -5.91
C THR A 45 -14.86 22.31 -5.74
N LEU A 46 -15.54 21.24 -5.28
CA LEU A 46 -16.97 21.27 -5.02
C LEU A 46 -17.33 22.24 -3.88
N VAL A 47 -16.59 22.21 -2.77
CA VAL A 47 -16.79 23.13 -1.64
C VAL A 47 -16.60 24.59 -2.07
N VAL A 48 -15.50 24.89 -2.78
CA VAL A 48 -15.21 26.23 -3.31
C VAL A 48 -16.28 26.70 -4.31
N SER A 49 -16.80 25.78 -5.14
CA SER A 49 -17.89 26.11 -6.07
C SER A 49 -19.20 26.40 -5.34
N MET A 50 -19.50 25.67 -4.26
CA MET A 50 -20.73 25.88 -3.48
C MET A 50 -20.73 27.23 -2.75
N THR A 51 -19.59 27.68 -2.24
CA THR A 51 -19.44 29.02 -1.64
C THR A 51 -19.75 30.16 -2.62
N ASN A 52 -19.57 29.95 -3.92
CA ASN A 52 -19.76 30.99 -4.94
C ASN A 52 -21.21 31.04 -5.50
N ILE A 53 -22.03 30.02 -5.20
CA ILE A 53 -23.40 29.94 -5.71
C ILE A 53 -24.35 30.55 -4.67
N GLN A 54 -24.73 31.81 -4.88
CA GLN A 54 -25.66 32.58 -4.03
C GLN A 54 -27.07 31.95 -3.86
N ASN A 55 -27.39 30.83 -4.53
CA ASN A 55 -28.74 30.25 -4.60
C ASN A 55 -28.89 28.86 -3.95
N MET A 56 -27.88 28.33 -3.25
CA MET A 56 -28.03 27.04 -2.54
C MET A 56 -28.65 27.24 -1.14
N HIS A 57 -29.75 26.54 -0.88
CA HIS A 57 -30.48 26.52 0.41
C HIS A 57 -29.78 25.71 1.52
N ILE A 58 -28.52 25.30 1.33
CA ILE A 58 -27.77 24.56 2.35
C ILE A 58 -26.95 25.60 3.14
N PRO A 59 -27.15 25.72 4.47
CA PRO A 59 -26.33 26.61 5.27
C PRO A 59 -24.87 26.17 5.20
N LEU A 60 -23.97 27.13 4.94
CA LEU A 60 -22.55 26.91 4.66
C LEU A 60 -21.86 26.09 5.75
N GLU A 61 -22.24 26.28 7.01
CA GLU A 61 -21.79 25.51 8.17
C GLU A 61 -22.04 24.00 8.03
N LYS A 62 -23.24 23.61 7.57
CA LYS A 62 -23.59 22.19 7.37
C LYS A 62 -22.82 21.60 6.19
N ALA A 63 -22.62 22.37 5.12
CA ALA A 63 -21.84 21.93 3.96
C ALA A 63 -20.36 21.70 4.34
N GLY A 64 -19.77 22.60 5.13
CA GLY A 64 -18.40 22.45 5.61
C GLY A 64 -18.23 21.28 6.58
N LEU A 65 -19.18 21.05 7.49
CA LEU A 65 -19.14 19.89 8.39
C LEU A 65 -19.27 18.56 7.64
N VAL A 66 -20.13 18.49 6.62
CA VAL A 66 -20.24 17.32 5.73
C VAL A 66 -18.94 17.12 4.93
N ALA A 67 -18.34 18.19 4.40
CA ALA A 67 -17.07 18.08 3.69
C ALA A 67 -15.94 17.59 4.60
N PHE A 68 -15.83 18.15 5.81
CA PHE A 68 -14.82 17.77 6.80
C PHE A 68 -14.93 16.29 7.20
N THR A 69 -16.16 15.81 7.45
CA THR A 69 -16.42 14.41 7.81
C THR A 69 -16.10 13.46 6.66
N LEU A 70 -16.48 13.80 5.42
CA LEU A 70 -16.14 13.01 4.23
C LEU A 70 -14.63 12.94 3.98
N ILE A 71 -13.92 14.08 4.05
CA ILE A 71 -12.46 14.12 3.85
C ILE A 71 -11.77 13.29 4.91
N THR A 72 -12.13 13.48 6.18
CA THR A 72 -11.48 12.76 7.28
C THR A 72 -11.74 11.26 7.18
N GLY A 73 -12.98 10.83 6.91
CA GLY A 73 -13.32 9.43 6.71
C GLY A 73 -12.55 8.81 5.54
N PHE A 74 -12.50 9.52 4.41
CA PHE A 74 -11.81 9.04 3.22
C PHE A 74 -10.29 8.98 3.39
N THR A 75 -9.68 9.97 4.06
CA THR A 75 -8.26 9.95 4.45
C THR A 75 -7.93 8.76 5.34
N ILE A 76 -8.76 8.48 6.36
CA ILE A 76 -8.54 7.31 7.23
C ILE A 76 -8.61 6.01 6.42
N CYS A 77 -9.62 5.86 5.56
CA CYS A 77 -9.75 4.68 4.69
C CYS A 77 -8.55 4.52 3.75
N ALA A 78 -8.10 5.60 3.11
CA ALA A 78 -6.95 5.59 2.21
C ALA A 78 -5.66 5.19 2.95
N VAL A 79 -5.42 5.75 4.14
CA VAL A 79 -4.28 5.40 5.00
C VAL A 79 -4.30 3.92 5.35
N VAL A 80 -5.45 3.39 5.81
CA VAL A 80 -5.59 1.97 6.20
C VAL A 80 -5.30 1.05 5.01
N LEU A 81 -5.83 1.37 3.82
CA LEU A 81 -5.57 0.60 2.60
C LEU A 81 -4.10 0.68 2.19
N ASP A 82 -3.50 1.88 2.13
CA ASP A 82 -2.08 2.07 1.78
C ASP A 82 -1.17 1.26 2.71
N PHE A 83 -1.41 1.29 4.01
CA PHE A 83 -0.68 0.47 4.99
C PHE A 83 -0.89 -1.03 4.80
N ALA A 84 -2.12 -1.48 4.51
CA ALA A 84 -2.40 -2.89 4.28
C ALA A 84 -1.62 -3.41 3.06
N PHE A 85 -1.69 -2.69 1.94
CA PHE A 85 -0.98 -3.06 0.71
C PHE A 85 0.55 -2.97 0.86
N LEU A 86 1.07 -1.94 1.53
CA LEU A 86 2.51 -1.83 1.83
C LEU A 86 3.00 -2.98 2.72
N ARG A 87 2.21 -3.37 3.71
CA ARG A 87 2.54 -4.51 4.58
C ARG A 87 2.57 -5.81 3.80
N SER A 88 1.58 -6.03 2.92
CA SER A 88 1.55 -7.22 2.06
C SER A 88 2.73 -7.23 1.08
N LYS A 89 3.05 -6.09 0.46
CA LYS A 89 4.24 -5.92 -0.38
C LYS A 89 5.53 -6.30 0.37
N ALA A 90 5.71 -5.80 1.59
CA ALA A 90 6.90 -6.08 2.40
C ALA A 90 7.07 -7.58 2.69
N LYS A 91 5.98 -8.32 2.92
CA LYS A 91 6.03 -9.79 3.07
C LYS A 91 6.54 -10.48 1.81
N VAL A 92 6.08 -10.05 0.63
CA VAL A 92 6.51 -10.63 -0.64
C VAL A 92 7.99 -10.35 -0.89
N VAL A 93 8.46 -9.12 -0.61
CA VAL A 93 9.89 -8.76 -0.69
C VAL A 93 10.71 -9.65 0.23
N GLN A 94 10.32 -9.79 1.51
CA GLN A 94 11.02 -10.65 2.46
C GLN A 94 11.10 -12.11 1.97
N THR A 95 9.99 -12.64 1.46
CA THR A 95 9.94 -14.02 0.95
C THR A 95 10.81 -14.19 -0.28
N LYS A 96 10.87 -13.17 -1.14
CA LYS A 96 11.75 -13.15 -2.31
C LYS A 96 13.22 -13.16 -1.89
N GLU A 97 13.60 -12.34 -0.92
CA GLU A 97 14.97 -12.30 -0.37
C GLU A 97 15.35 -13.65 0.24
N GLU A 98 14.50 -14.24 1.08
CA GLU A 98 14.74 -15.56 1.67
C GLU A 98 14.86 -16.65 0.59
N LEU A 99 14.07 -16.58 -0.50
CA LEU A 99 14.17 -17.51 -1.62
C LEU A 99 15.47 -17.30 -2.43
N ALA A 100 15.93 -16.06 -2.58
CA ALA A 100 17.19 -15.75 -3.25
C ALA A 100 18.40 -16.24 -2.45
N ASP A 101 18.38 -16.07 -1.13
CA ASP A 101 19.42 -16.58 -0.23
C ASP A 101 19.48 -18.11 -0.26
N LEU A 102 18.33 -18.78 -0.29
CA LEU A 102 18.25 -20.22 -0.46
C LEU A 102 18.81 -20.67 -1.81
N ALA A 103 18.49 -19.94 -2.89
CA ALA A 103 19.03 -20.23 -4.22
C ALA A 103 20.57 -20.08 -4.27
N LEU A 104 21.11 -19.06 -3.61
CA LEU A 104 22.56 -18.86 -3.47
C LEU A 104 23.22 -19.99 -2.67
N LEU A 105 22.59 -20.44 -1.59
CA LEU A 105 23.09 -21.57 -0.79
C LEU A 105 23.17 -22.84 -1.64
N LEU A 106 22.12 -23.15 -2.40
CA LEU A 106 22.10 -24.30 -3.30
C LEU A 106 23.15 -24.19 -4.41
N ALA A 107 23.30 -22.99 -5.02
CA ALA A 107 24.30 -22.74 -6.04
C ALA A 107 25.75 -22.87 -5.51
N SER A 108 25.98 -22.57 -4.24
CA SER A 108 27.29 -22.76 -3.58
C SER A 108 27.59 -24.22 -3.19
N GLY A 109 26.70 -25.16 -3.53
CA GLY A 109 26.84 -26.59 -3.20
C GLY A 109 26.33 -26.97 -1.81
N GLY A 110 25.64 -26.05 -1.13
CA GLY A 110 24.95 -26.32 0.13
C GLY A 110 23.71 -27.20 -0.07
N THR A 111 23.29 -27.89 0.99
CA THR A 111 22.08 -28.73 0.97
C THR A 111 20.92 -28.02 1.67
N LEU A 112 19.68 -28.41 1.34
CA LEU A 112 18.47 -27.90 2.01
C LEU A 112 18.48 -28.12 3.53
N GLU A 113 19.21 -29.12 4.02
CA GLU A 113 19.37 -29.40 5.45
C GLU A 113 20.22 -28.35 6.18
N GLN A 114 21.08 -27.62 5.46
CA GLN A 114 21.91 -26.54 6.03
C GLN A 114 21.12 -25.23 6.15
N TRP A 115 19.96 -25.12 5.49
CA TRP A 115 19.12 -23.93 5.53
C TRP A 115 18.39 -23.80 6.88
N HIS A 116 18.61 -22.68 7.55
CA HIS A 116 17.99 -22.35 8.84
C HIS A 116 16.77 -21.40 8.71
N GLY A 117 16.37 -21.04 7.50
CA GLY A 117 15.26 -20.13 7.23
C GLY A 117 13.91 -20.82 7.04
N SER A 118 12.95 -20.11 6.44
CA SER A 118 11.60 -20.63 6.16
C SER A 118 11.64 -21.82 5.20
N SER A 119 10.70 -22.77 5.36
CA SER A 119 10.66 -23.95 4.50
C SER A 119 10.40 -23.59 3.02
N LEU A 120 11.06 -24.30 2.09
CA LEU A 120 10.95 -24.07 0.64
C LEU A 120 9.49 -24.05 0.13
N PRO A 121 8.59 -24.99 0.50
CA PRO A 121 7.19 -24.94 0.08
C PRO A 121 6.49 -23.64 0.50
N ARG A 122 6.87 -23.10 1.66
CA ARG A 122 6.31 -21.86 2.21
C ARG A 122 6.85 -20.62 1.50
N LEU A 123 8.11 -20.65 1.10
CA LEU A 123 8.72 -19.60 0.28
C LEU A 123 8.12 -19.57 -1.13
N LEU A 124 7.85 -20.74 -1.73
CA LEU A 124 7.21 -20.85 -3.03
C LEU A 124 5.76 -20.32 -2.96
N HIS A 125 4.97 -20.79 -1.99
CA HIS A 125 3.53 -20.49 -1.95
C HIS A 125 3.17 -19.07 -1.44
N ASN A 126 4.08 -18.34 -0.80
CA ASN A 126 3.71 -17.06 -0.22
C ASN A 126 3.62 -15.93 -1.28
N SER A 127 2.40 -15.48 -1.54
CA SER A 127 2.04 -14.32 -2.37
C SER A 127 1.68 -13.07 -1.56
N GLY A 128 1.95 -13.06 -0.24
CA GLY A 128 1.69 -11.92 0.66
C GLY A 128 0.43 -12.06 1.53
N GLU A 129 -0.43 -13.03 1.22
CA GLU A 129 -1.64 -13.36 2.00
C GLU A 129 -1.34 -14.19 3.25
N ASP A 130 -0.19 -14.86 3.29
CA ASP A 130 0.15 -15.77 4.37
C ASP A 130 0.40 -15.00 5.69
N GLN A 131 0.13 -15.65 6.83
CA GLN A 131 0.26 -15.05 8.18
C GLN A 131 1.72 -14.86 8.62
N LEU A 132 2.68 -14.81 7.69
CA LEU A 132 4.07 -14.58 8.01
C LEU A 132 4.23 -13.25 8.75
N ARG A 133 4.83 -13.33 9.94
CA ARG A 133 5.18 -12.17 10.74
C ARG A 133 6.22 -11.39 9.94
N VAL A 134 5.82 -10.24 9.42
CA VAL A 134 6.73 -9.27 8.81
C VAL A 134 7.85 -8.99 9.80
N ASN A 135 9.09 -9.19 9.37
CA ASN A 135 10.24 -8.81 10.19
C ASN A 135 10.12 -7.31 10.50
N TRP A 136 10.06 -6.97 11.79
CA TRP A 136 9.83 -5.59 12.24
C TRP A 136 10.90 -4.61 11.76
N LYS A 137 12.08 -5.11 11.37
CA LYS A 137 13.18 -4.33 10.78
C LYS A 137 12.94 -3.94 9.31
N LEU A 138 12.12 -4.70 8.57
CA LEU A 138 11.76 -4.43 7.17
C LEU A 138 10.47 -3.60 7.05
N ARG A 139 10.02 -2.97 8.14
CA ARG A 139 8.81 -2.16 8.11
C ARG A 139 8.98 -0.98 7.16
N PRO A 140 8.04 -0.77 6.23
CA PRO A 140 8.00 0.48 5.49
C PRO A 140 7.92 1.63 6.50
N SER A 141 8.76 2.64 6.32
CA SER A 141 8.77 3.78 7.23
C SER A 141 7.38 4.41 7.23
N VAL A 142 6.85 4.65 8.43
CA VAL A 142 5.50 5.23 8.62
C VAL A 142 5.50 6.70 8.20
N LEU A 143 6.68 7.34 8.24
CA LEU A 143 6.89 8.76 8.07
C LEU A 143 6.49 9.32 6.68
N PRO A 144 6.88 8.72 5.54
CA PRO A 144 6.51 9.25 4.23
C PRO A 144 5.01 9.15 3.97
N ILE A 145 4.38 8.09 4.48
CA ILE A 145 2.93 7.88 4.40
C ILE A 145 2.23 8.93 5.27
N ALA A 146 2.66 9.08 6.52
CA ALA A 146 2.14 10.11 7.40
C ALA A 146 2.32 11.51 6.81
N MET A 147 3.47 11.83 6.23
CA MET A 147 3.70 13.10 5.52
C MET A 147 2.75 13.28 4.35
N LEU A 148 2.57 12.27 3.50
CA LEU A 148 1.65 12.35 2.35
C LEU A 148 0.22 12.70 2.78
N TYR A 149 -0.30 12.00 3.79
CA TYR A 149 -1.68 12.18 4.24
C TYR A 149 -1.84 13.41 5.15
N LEU A 150 -0.91 13.70 6.06
CA LEU A 150 -0.99 14.88 6.94
C LEU A 150 -0.76 16.19 6.18
N CYS A 151 0.17 16.24 5.23
CA CYS A 151 0.43 17.44 4.43
C CYS A 151 -0.71 17.75 3.45
N THR A 152 -1.56 16.77 3.12
CA THR A 152 -2.73 16.99 2.25
C THR A 152 -4.00 17.23 3.06
N TRP A 153 -4.21 16.47 4.15
CA TRP A 153 -5.37 16.61 5.03
C TRP A 153 -5.33 17.89 5.88
N GLY A 154 -4.17 18.24 6.45
CA GLY A 154 -4.04 19.39 7.36
C GLY A 154 -4.40 20.73 6.73
N PRO A 155 -3.79 21.13 5.60
CA PRO A 155 -4.13 22.39 4.93
C PRO A 155 -5.59 22.44 4.46
N LEU A 156 -6.14 21.29 4.04
CA LEU A 156 -7.46 21.22 3.44
C LEU A 156 -8.58 21.25 4.50
N THR A 157 -8.35 20.62 5.65
CA THR A 157 -9.22 20.78 6.82
C THR A 157 -9.16 22.18 7.41
N LEU A 158 -7.98 22.79 7.46
CA LEU A 158 -7.83 24.20 7.87
C LEU A 158 -8.60 25.14 6.93
N ALA A 159 -8.51 24.93 5.62
CA ALA A 159 -9.25 25.74 4.64
C ALA A 159 -10.78 25.62 4.83
N ILE A 160 -11.29 24.41 5.08
CA ILE A 160 -12.73 24.21 5.35
C ILE A 160 -13.14 24.89 6.65
N LEU A 161 -12.32 24.79 7.71
CA LEU A 161 -12.62 25.44 8.99
C LEU A 161 -12.66 26.97 8.84
N LEU A 162 -11.73 27.56 8.09
CA LEU A 162 -11.74 29.00 7.81
C LEU A 162 -13.00 29.42 7.05
N ILE A 163 -13.42 28.65 6.03
CA ILE A 163 -14.65 28.92 5.26
C ILE A 163 -15.92 28.81 6.12
N VAL A 164 -15.92 27.98 7.15
CA VAL A 164 -17.08 27.79 8.05
C VAL A 164 -17.13 28.84 9.17
N LEU A 165 -15.98 29.40 9.56
CA LEU A 165 -15.86 30.36 10.66
C LEU A 165 -16.00 31.83 10.22
N ASP A 166 -15.83 32.12 8.93
CA ASP A 166 -16.14 33.42 8.30
C ASP A 166 -17.64 33.56 7.97
#